data_AF-A0A369RPF8-F1
#
_entry.id   AF-A0A369RPF8-F1
#
_cell.length_a   1.000
_cell.length_b   1.000
_cell.length_c   1.000
_cell.angle_alpha   90.00
_cell.angle_beta   90.00
_cell.angle_gamma   90.00
#
_symmetry.space_group_name_H-M   'P 1'
#
loop_
_entity.id
_entity.type
_entity.pdbx_description
1 polymer ?
#
loop_
_entity_poly.entity_id
_entity_poly.type
_entity_poly.pdbx_seq_one_letter_code
_entity_poly.pdbx_strand_id
1 'polypeptide(L)'
;MSHFRWLIDSGDKQSASIANHRADRISNLKLHHHEWVSHAIICNTVKYKVVMFDFYGVLYSSFSLTMSKVELDHGLPKNFILGLFMRDSPEKPSSRLVNGQITFTEFLPLFEKQLTEASIAQGVQLPESFHINDFFADCIGYLRPNQLVLDSISNLQEAGYKVCFLGNIGLIDGPTGNKFTRMKMYLRFTCDYYFESCQVGMSRPDPKFYQHALKEINVEADEAILY
;
A
#
# COMPACT_ATOMS: atom_id res chain seq x y z
N MET A 1 -4.28 -12.60 -23.74
CA MET A 1 -4.52 -11.34 -24.48
C MET A 1 -4.93 -10.32 -23.42
N SER A 2 -4.22 -9.26 -23.09
CA SER A 2 -3.32 -8.38 -23.85
C SER A 2 -2.24 -7.78 -22.92
N HIS A 3 -1.08 -7.53 -23.49
CA HIS A 3 0.16 -7.07 -22.87
C HIS A 3 0.16 -5.61 -22.41
N PHE A 4 0.90 -5.30 -21.33
CA PHE A 4 1.45 -3.97 -21.07
C PHE A 4 2.97 -4.04 -21.17
N ARG A 5 3.56 -3.33 -22.13
CA ARG A 5 5.00 -3.03 -22.21
C ARG A 5 5.23 -1.76 -23.05
N TRP A 6 6.38 -1.11 -22.78
CA TRP A 6 7.06 0.05 -23.39
C TRP A 6 7.10 1.28 -22.46
N LEU A 7 8.17 2.07 -22.32
CA LEU A 7 9.49 2.16 -22.98
C LEU A 7 10.46 2.95 -22.09
N ILE A 8 11.74 2.54 -22.05
CA ILE A 8 12.87 3.37 -21.60
C ILE A 8 13.73 3.65 -22.85
N ASP A 9 13.85 4.94 -23.13
CA ASP A 9 15.03 5.72 -23.54
C ASP A 9 15.87 5.35 -24.78
N SER A 10 16.07 6.35 -25.64
CA SER A 10 17.37 6.69 -26.23
C SER A 10 17.22 7.92 -27.13
N GLY A 11 17.96 8.97 -26.80
CA GLY A 11 17.96 10.22 -27.54
C GLY A 11 18.90 10.29 -28.75
N ASP A 12 18.81 11.48 -29.34
CA ASP A 12 19.88 12.31 -29.91
C ASP A 12 20.08 12.36 -31.44
N LYS A 13 20.24 13.62 -31.88
CA LYS A 13 20.79 14.18 -33.13
C LYS A 13 19.96 14.11 -34.42
N GLN A 14 19.49 15.29 -34.85
CA GLN A 14 20.08 15.94 -36.02
C GLN A 14 19.76 17.44 -36.11
N SER A 15 20.81 18.20 -36.41
CA SER A 15 20.86 19.64 -36.61
C SER A 15 20.84 20.00 -38.11
N ALA A 16 20.57 21.29 -38.35
CA ALA A 16 20.94 22.12 -39.50
C ALA A 16 19.89 22.41 -40.59
N SER A 17 19.77 23.73 -40.88
CA SER A 17 19.58 24.41 -42.18
C SER A 17 18.27 25.21 -42.33
N ILE A 18 18.16 26.46 -42.80
CA ILE A 18 19.06 27.52 -43.30
C ILE A 18 18.22 28.83 -43.38
N ALA A 19 18.88 29.95 -43.05
CA ALA A 19 18.79 31.33 -43.56
C ALA A 19 17.46 32.14 -43.77
N ASN A 20 17.55 33.36 -43.23
CA ASN A 20 17.25 34.66 -43.86
C ASN A 20 15.83 34.96 -44.35
N HIS A 21 15.12 35.82 -43.60
CA HIS A 21 14.80 37.15 -44.12
C HIS A 21 14.40 38.18 -43.04
N ARG A 22 15.21 39.24 -42.99
CA ARG A 22 14.86 40.66 -42.84
C ARG A 22 13.84 41.09 -41.77
N ALA A 23 14.40 41.79 -40.78
CA ALA A 23 13.81 42.96 -40.17
C ALA A 23 13.15 43.88 -41.22
N ASP A 24 11.87 44.20 -41.00
CA ASP A 24 11.24 45.51 -41.24
C ASP A 24 9.72 45.38 -41.05
N ARG A 25 9.28 45.66 -39.81
CA ARG A 25 8.05 46.39 -39.49
C ARG A 25 7.86 46.45 -37.97
N ILE A 26 8.62 47.34 -37.35
CA ILE A 26 8.11 48.09 -36.19
C ILE A 26 7.03 49.04 -36.73
N SER A 27 6.01 49.27 -35.91
CA SER A 27 4.85 50.15 -36.11
C SER A 27 3.68 49.57 -36.90
N ASN A 28 2.89 48.74 -36.24
CA ASN A 28 1.45 48.99 -36.05
C ASN A 28 0.86 47.89 -35.16
N LEU A 29 -0.08 48.29 -34.29
CA LEU A 29 -0.74 47.50 -33.24
C LEU A 29 -0.03 47.49 -31.87
N LYS A 30 0.07 48.68 -31.27
CA LYS A 30 -0.38 48.81 -29.88
C LYS A 30 -1.88 48.53 -29.88
N LEU A 31 -2.28 47.36 -29.38
CA LEU A 31 -3.58 47.00 -28.79
C LEU A 31 -3.52 45.49 -28.51
N HIS A 32 -3.98 45.07 -27.32
CA HIS A 32 -3.96 43.71 -26.77
C HIS A 32 -2.70 43.27 -25.98
N HIS A 33 -2.16 44.17 -25.16
CA HIS A 33 -1.67 43.74 -23.85
C HIS A 33 -2.92 43.36 -23.03
N HIS A 34 -3.14 42.06 -22.76
CA HIS A 34 -3.80 41.50 -21.56
C HIS A 34 -4.39 40.07 -21.73
N GLU A 35 -4.39 39.45 -22.92
CA GLU A 35 -5.05 38.13 -23.10
C GLU A 35 -4.14 36.91 -23.28
N TRP A 36 -2.81 37.08 -23.34
CA TRP A 36 -1.87 35.96 -23.55
C TRP A 36 -1.13 35.49 -22.29
N VAL A 37 -1.20 36.24 -21.19
CA VAL A 37 -0.61 35.83 -19.90
C VAL A 37 -1.51 34.81 -19.17
N SER A 38 -2.78 34.69 -19.58
CA SER A 38 -3.73 33.74 -18.98
C SER A 38 -3.70 32.35 -19.62
N HIS A 39 -3.06 32.18 -20.78
CA HIS A 39 -2.98 30.89 -21.48
C HIS A 39 -1.63 30.17 -21.33
N ALA A 40 -0.67 30.77 -20.64
CA ALA A 40 0.62 30.15 -20.29
C ALA A 40 0.66 29.58 -18.86
N ILE A 41 -0.49 29.49 -18.18
CA ILE A 41 -0.67 28.80 -16.89
C ILE A 41 -1.61 27.59 -17.08
N ILE A 42 -1.42 26.81 -18.14
CA ILE A 42 -2.04 25.48 -18.26
C ILE A 42 -0.99 24.52 -18.83
N CYS A 43 0.12 24.40 -18.12
CA CYS A 43 1.04 23.27 -18.27
C CYS A 43 1.63 22.95 -16.89
N ASN A 44 0.75 22.58 -15.97
CA ASN A 44 1.18 21.85 -14.78
C ASN A 44 0.05 20.98 -14.25
N THR A 45 -0.55 20.15 -15.09
CA THR A 45 -1.45 19.10 -14.59
C THR A 45 -0.59 17.91 -14.23
N VAL A 46 -0.04 17.93 -13.01
CA VAL A 46 0.48 16.70 -12.40
C VAL A 46 -0.68 15.70 -12.44
N LYS A 47 -0.55 14.68 -13.28
CA LYS A 47 -1.63 13.70 -13.53
C LYS A 47 -2.12 13.06 -12.22
N TYR A 48 -1.20 12.85 -11.29
CA TYR A 48 -1.46 12.27 -9.99
C TYR A 48 -1.36 13.34 -8.91
N LYS A 49 -2.35 13.39 -8.02
CA LYS A 49 -2.37 14.22 -6.81
C LYS A 49 -1.96 13.44 -5.58
N VAL A 50 -2.22 12.12 -5.57
CA VAL A 50 -2.05 11.26 -4.40
C VAL A 50 -1.24 10.01 -4.75
N VAL A 51 -0.25 9.71 -3.90
CA VAL A 51 0.45 8.43 -3.89
C VAL A 51 -0.02 7.64 -2.69
N MET A 52 -0.59 6.46 -2.92
CA MET A 52 -1.10 5.56 -1.90
C MET A 52 -0.15 4.37 -1.75
N PHE A 53 0.26 4.06 -0.53
CA PHE A 53 1.15 2.94 -0.23
C PHE A 53 0.47 1.88 0.62
N ASP A 54 0.62 0.62 0.22
CA ASP A 54 0.35 -0.54 1.07
C ASP A 54 1.35 -0.62 2.25
N PHE A 55 0.90 -1.20 3.35
CA PHE A 55 1.78 -1.64 4.43
C PHE A 55 2.64 -2.84 4.02
N TYR A 56 2.00 -3.96 3.64
CA TYR A 56 2.69 -5.24 3.50
C TYR A 56 3.16 -5.46 2.06
N GLY A 57 4.47 -5.62 1.88
CA GLY A 57 5.11 -5.77 0.58
C GLY A 57 5.63 -4.47 -0.02
N VAL A 58 5.32 -3.32 0.59
CA VAL A 58 5.67 -1.99 0.08
C VAL A 58 6.40 -1.18 1.15
N LEU A 59 5.71 -0.67 2.18
CA LEU A 59 6.34 0.04 3.30
C LEU A 59 7.10 -0.89 4.25
N TYR A 60 6.61 -2.12 4.38
CA TYR A 60 7.25 -3.20 5.12
C TYR A 60 7.30 -4.46 4.25
N SER A 61 8.15 -5.41 4.61
CA SER A 61 8.19 -6.73 3.98
C SER A 61 6.81 -7.40 3.93
N SER A 62 6.57 -8.22 2.90
CA SER A 62 5.29 -8.94 2.73
C SER A 62 4.97 -9.84 3.93
N PHE A 63 3.75 -9.69 4.48
CA PHE A 63 3.28 -10.54 5.57
C PHE A 63 3.16 -12.01 5.15
N SER A 64 2.73 -12.28 3.92
CA SER A 64 2.57 -13.65 3.43
C SER A 64 3.91 -14.37 3.29
N LEU A 65 4.96 -13.66 2.86
CA LEU A 65 6.32 -14.21 2.82
C LEU A 65 6.84 -14.46 4.24
N THR A 66 6.56 -13.54 5.16
CA THR A 66 6.93 -13.71 6.56
C THR A 66 6.24 -14.92 7.19
N MET A 67 4.93 -15.09 7.01
CA MET A 67 4.21 -16.28 7.49
C MET A 67 4.77 -17.57 6.88
N SER A 68 5.04 -17.58 5.57
CA SER A 68 5.63 -18.74 4.90
C SER A 68 6.98 -19.13 5.48
N LYS A 69 7.79 -18.13 5.86
CA LYS A 69 9.07 -18.35 6.53
C LYS A 69 8.87 -18.92 7.94
N VAL A 70 7.96 -18.34 8.73
CA VAL A 70 7.71 -18.80 10.11
C VAL A 70 7.16 -20.22 10.12
N GLU A 71 6.30 -20.59 9.16
CA GLU A 71 5.86 -21.98 9.00
C GLU A 71 7.05 -22.93 8.86
N LEU A 72 8.01 -22.59 7.98
CA LEU A 72 9.22 -23.39 7.79
C LEU A 72 10.07 -23.45 9.06
N ASP A 73 10.28 -22.30 9.73
CA ASP A 73 11.06 -22.23 10.98
C ASP A 73 10.44 -23.08 12.10
N HIS A 74 9.10 -23.24 12.10
CA HIS A 74 8.35 -24.08 13.04
C HIS A 74 8.14 -25.53 12.53
N GLY A 75 8.74 -25.91 11.40
CA GLY A 75 8.63 -27.27 10.85
C GLY A 75 7.25 -27.62 10.27
N LEU A 76 6.43 -26.61 9.96
CA LEU A 76 5.11 -26.78 9.37
C LEU A 76 5.16 -26.90 7.84
N PRO A 77 4.17 -27.57 7.22
CA PRO A 77 4.05 -27.58 5.77
C PRO A 77 3.90 -26.15 5.22
N LYS A 78 4.54 -25.91 4.08
CA LYS A 78 4.47 -24.62 3.38
C LYS A 78 3.02 -24.23 3.10
N ASN A 79 2.68 -22.99 3.42
CA ASN A 79 1.37 -22.36 3.24
C ASN A 79 0.23 -22.98 4.07
N PHE A 80 0.51 -23.77 5.11
CA PHE A 80 -0.53 -24.37 5.93
C PHE A 80 -1.35 -23.33 6.71
N ILE A 81 -0.70 -22.60 7.62
CA ILE A 81 -1.29 -21.49 8.38
C ILE A 81 -1.58 -20.30 7.48
N LEU A 82 -0.69 -19.94 6.56
CA LEU A 82 -0.91 -18.86 5.61
C LEU A 82 -2.17 -19.11 4.77
N GLY A 83 -2.36 -20.34 4.29
CA GLY A 83 -3.53 -20.73 3.51
C GLY A 83 -4.82 -20.59 4.31
N LEU A 84 -4.83 -20.98 5.59
CA LEU A 84 -5.96 -20.77 6.49
C LEU A 84 -6.21 -19.29 6.74
N PHE A 85 -5.15 -18.52 6.97
CA PHE A 85 -5.23 -17.10 7.26
C PHE A 85 -5.73 -16.29 6.06
N MET A 86 -5.31 -16.63 4.83
CA MET A 86 -5.58 -15.83 3.62
C MET A 86 -6.83 -16.26 2.85
N ARG A 87 -7.36 -17.47 3.06
CA ARG A 87 -8.55 -17.98 2.35
C ARG A 87 -9.72 -17.00 2.42
N ASP A 88 -10.30 -16.60 1.30
CA ASP A 88 -11.39 -15.63 1.32
C ASP A 88 -12.67 -16.23 1.93
N SER A 89 -13.19 -15.57 2.96
CA SER A 89 -14.43 -15.94 3.66
C SER A 89 -14.74 -14.86 4.70
N PRO A 90 -15.93 -14.23 4.71
CA PRO A 90 -16.25 -13.16 5.65
C PRO A 90 -16.33 -13.64 7.11
N GLU A 91 -16.74 -14.89 7.32
CA GLU A 91 -17.00 -15.45 8.66
C GLU A 91 -15.75 -15.97 9.38
N LYS A 92 -14.63 -16.15 8.66
CA LYS A 92 -13.43 -16.74 9.28
C LYS A 92 -12.80 -15.76 10.29
N PRO A 93 -12.11 -16.28 11.32
CA PRO A 93 -11.49 -15.44 12.34
C PRO A 93 -10.57 -14.34 11.78
N SER A 94 -9.75 -14.64 10.77
CA SER A 94 -8.82 -13.65 10.21
C SER A 94 -9.51 -12.51 9.44
N SER A 95 -10.64 -12.77 8.77
CA SER A 95 -11.43 -11.69 8.14
C SER A 95 -12.03 -10.78 9.19
N ARG A 96 -12.58 -11.37 10.27
CA ARG A 96 -13.15 -10.62 11.39
C ARG A 96 -12.10 -9.74 12.07
N LEU A 97 -10.88 -10.26 12.24
CA LEU A 97 -9.75 -9.49 12.77
C LEU A 97 -9.38 -8.31 11.86
N VAL A 98 -9.19 -8.56 10.57
CA VAL A 98 -8.73 -7.54 9.59
C VAL A 98 -9.80 -6.45 9.38
N ASN A 99 -11.08 -6.78 9.50
CA ASN A 99 -12.19 -5.82 9.44
C ASN A 99 -12.56 -5.22 10.81
N GLY A 100 -11.78 -5.47 11.86
CA GLY A 100 -11.95 -4.85 13.17
C GLY A 100 -13.20 -5.29 13.95
N GLN A 101 -13.76 -6.45 13.60
CA GLN A 101 -14.91 -7.04 14.28
C GLN A 101 -14.52 -7.79 15.56
N ILE A 102 -13.25 -8.20 15.68
CA ILE A 102 -12.66 -8.83 16.87
C ILE A 102 -11.24 -8.31 17.08
N THR A 103 -10.75 -8.38 18.33
CA THR A 103 -9.35 -8.11 18.67
C THR A 103 -8.45 -9.32 18.41
N PHE A 104 -7.14 -9.12 18.48
CA PHE A 104 -6.16 -10.20 18.33
C PHE A 104 -6.26 -11.21 19.48
N THR A 105 -6.51 -10.75 20.72
CA THR A 105 -6.79 -11.63 21.87
C THR A 105 -7.99 -12.54 21.61
N GLU A 106 -9.08 -12.00 21.04
CA GLU A 106 -10.29 -12.78 20.71
C GLU A 106 -10.07 -13.70 19.50
N PHE A 107 -9.23 -13.29 18.55
CA PHE A 107 -8.90 -14.04 17.35
C PHE A 107 -8.12 -15.33 17.66
N LEU A 108 -7.14 -15.28 18.59
CA LEU A 108 -6.24 -16.40 18.87
C LEU A 108 -6.96 -17.75 19.12
N PRO A 109 -7.89 -17.87 20.09
CA PRO A 109 -8.55 -19.15 20.35
C PRO A 109 -9.44 -19.62 19.19
N LEU A 110 -10.05 -18.69 18.44
CA LEU A 110 -10.87 -19.01 17.28
C LEU A 110 -10.02 -19.58 16.14
N PHE A 111 -8.86 -18.98 15.91
CA PHE A 111 -7.94 -19.42 14.88
C PHE A 111 -7.21 -20.72 15.26
N GLU A 112 -6.87 -20.91 16.54
CA GLU A 112 -6.30 -22.17 17.06
C GLU A 112 -7.24 -23.35 16.85
N LYS A 113 -8.55 -23.16 17.11
CA LYS A 113 -9.57 -24.17 16.79
C LYS A 113 -9.58 -24.50 15.29
N GLN A 114 -9.63 -23.47 14.44
CA GLN A 114 -9.59 -23.65 12.98
C GLN A 114 -8.34 -24.39 12.51
N LEU A 115 -7.19 -24.06 13.09
CA LEU A 115 -5.90 -24.71 12.81
C LEU A 115 -5.93 -26.18 13.21
N THR A 116 -6.45 -26.49 14.39
CA THR A 116 -6.58 -27.87 14.90
C THR A 116 -7.46 -28.72 13.98
N GLU A 117 -8.63 -28.20 13.60
CA GLU A 117 -9.55 -28.87 12.67
C GLU A 117 -8.88 -29.13 11.31
N ALA A 118 -8.16 -28.13 10.77
CA ALA A 118 -7.41 -28.27 9.53
C ALA A 118 -6.26 -29.28 9.64
N SER A 119 -5.59 -29.33 10.79
CA SER A 119 -4.50 -30.27 11.08
C SER A 119 -4.97 -31.71 11.02
N ILE A 120 -6.10 -31.99 11.69
CA ILE A 120 -6.74 -33.32 11.68
C ILE A 120 -7.18 -33.68 10.26
N ALA A 121 -7.88 -32.77 9.57
CA ALA A 121 -8.41 -33.02 8.24
C ALA A 121 -7.33 -33.29 7.18
N GLN A 122 -6.14 -32.69 7.33
CA GLN A 122 -5.03 -32.81 6.39
C GLN A 122 -3.94 -33.79 6.85
N GLY A 123 -4.09 -34.40 8.03
CA GLY A 123 -3.08 -35.29 8.61
C GLY A 123 -1.77 -34.57 8.97
N VAL A 124 -1.80 -33.25 9.17
CA VAL A 124 -0.64 -32.48 9.62
C VAL A 124 -0.51 -32.65 11.14
N GLN A 125 0.71 -32.93 11.61
CA GLN A 125 1.01 -32.95 13.03
C GLN A 125 1.67 -31.62 13.40
N LEU A 126 1.06 -30.89 14.33
CA LEU A 126 1.69 -29.70 14.91
C LEU A 126 2.76 -30.16 15.91
N PRO A 127 3.96 -29.53 15.92
CA PRO A 127 4.95 -29.79 16.96
C PRO A 127 4.37 -29.54 18.36
N GLU A 128 4.78 -30.31 19.37
CA GLU A 128 4.32 -30.12 20.75
C GLU A 128 4.65 -28.73 21.31
N SER A 129 5.77 -28.14 20.85
CA SER A 129 6.20 -26.80 21.22
C SER A 129 5.51 -25.67 20.44
N PHE A 130 4.60 -26.01 19.51
CA PHE A 130 3.95 -25.01 18.67
C PHE A 130 2.88 -24.26 19.46
N HIS A 131 2.99 -22.94 19.50
CA HIS A 131 1.98 -22.05 20.04
C HIS A 131 1.60 -20.98 19.01
N ILE A 132 0.30 -20.81 18.79
CA ILE A 132 -0.19 -19.89 17.76
C ILE A 132 0.18 -18.43 18.05
N ASN A 133 0.25 -18.04 19.32
CA ASN A 133 0.67 -16.70 19.71
C ASN A 133 2.14 -16.45 19.35
N ASP A 134 3.01 -17.43 19.59
CA ASP A 134 4.44 -17.33 19.27
C ASP A 134 4.65 -17.26 17.75
N PHE A 135 3.89 -18.06 16.99
CA PHE A 135 3.89 -17.98 15.52
C PHE A 135 3.61 -16.56 15.00
N PHE A 136 2.56 -15.90 15.51
CA PHE A 136 2.24 -14.52 15.08
C PHE A 136 3.22 -13.49 15.64
N ALA A 137 3.73 -13.69 16.85
CA ALA A 137 4.79 -12.86 17.43
C ALA A 137 6.06 -12.91 16.57
N ASP A 138 6.45 -14.08 16.08
CA ASP A 138 7.56 -14.29 15.14
C ASP A 138 7.27 -13.65 13.79
N CYS A 139 6.03 -13.75 13.28
CA CYS A 139 5.65 -13.08 12.04
C CYS A 139 5.86 -11.57 12.14
N ILE A 140 5.39 -10.94 13.22
CA ILE A 140 5.63 -9.51 13.46
C ILE A 140 7.11 -9.26 13.81
N GLY A 141 7.77 -10.24 14.42
CA GLY A 141 9.20 -10.43 14.61
C GLY A 141 10.02 -10.11 13.36
N TYR A 142 9.65 -10.77 12.27
CA TYR A 142 10.37 -10.78 11.00
C TYR A 142 10.01 -9.68 10.03
N LEU A 143 8.96 -8.88 10.29
CA LEU A 143 8.68 -7.70 9.48
C LEU A 143 9.89 -6.75 9.45
N ARG A 144 10.25 -6.27 8.27
CA ARG A 144 11.34 -5.32 8.06
C ARG A 144 10.82 -4.08 7.33
N PRO A 145 11.21 -2.87 7.76
CA PRO A 145 10.86 -1.65 7.04
C PRO A 145 11.56 -1.61 5.68
N ASN A 146 10.88 -1.07 4.68
CA ASN A 146 11.48 -0.74 3.40
C ASN A 146 11.95 0.72 3.45
N GLN A 147 13.18 0.93 3.91
CA GLN A 147 13.71 2.27 4.16
C GLN A 147 13.69 3.15 2.91
N LEU A 148 13.93 2.58 1.72
CA LEU A 148 13.86 3.29 0.45
C LEU A 148 12.49 3.95 0.23
N VAL A 149 11.41 3.20 0.47
CA VAL A 149 10.05 3.72 0.28
C VAL A 149 9.69 4.69 1.41
N LEU A 150 10.05 4.38 2.66
CA LEU A 150 9.81 5.27 3.79
C LEU A 150 10.50 6.64 3.62
N ASP A 151 11.75 6.65 3.19
CA ASP A 151 12.52 7.88 2.90
C ASP A 151 11.96 8.66 1.71
N SER A 152 11.23 7.99 0.80
CA SER A 152 10.60 8.65 -0.33
C SER A 152 9.36 9.48 0.04
N ILE A 153 8.76 9.24 1.21
CA ILE A 153 7.51 9.91 1.63
C ILE A 153 7.70 11.43 1.68
N SER A 154 8.76 11.92 2.34
CA SER A 154 9.01 13.36 2.43
C SER A 154 9.32 13.96 1.07
N ASN A 155 10.08 13.26 0.23
CA ASN A 155 10.41 13.73 -1.12
C ASN A 155 9.17 13.88 -2.00
N LEU A 156 8.20 12.96 -1.88
CA LEU A 156 6.92 13.05 -2.58
C LEU A 156 6.10 14.25 -2.09
N GLN A 157 6.08 14.48 -0.77
CA GLN A 157 5.37 15.61 -0.18
C GLN A 157 5.99 16.95 -0.57
N GLU A 158 7.32 17.07 -0.57
CA GLU A 158 8.05 18.26 -1.04
C GLU A 158 7.82 18.52 -2.53
N ALA A 159 7.67 17.47 -3.34
CA ALA A 159 7.30 17.56 -4.74
C ALA A 159 5.81 17.92 -4.98
N GLY A 160 5.03 18.09 -3.91
CA GLY A 160 3.64 18.55 -3.96
C GLY A 160 2.60 17.42 -4.03
N TYR A 161 2.99 16.15 -3.91
CA TYR A 161 2.05 15.05 -3.83
C TYR A 161 1.52 14.88 -2.40
N LYS A 162 0.27 14.43 -2.28
CA LYS A 162 -0.25 13.91 -1.02
C LYS A 162 0.11 12.44 -0.88
N VAL A 163 0.52 12.03 0.31
CA VAL A 163 0.87 10.63 0.58
C VAL A 163 -0.18 9.99 1.48
N CYS A 164 -0.71 8.86 1.05
CA CYS A 164 -1.73 8.10 1.77
C CYS A 164 -1.18 6.73 2.18
N PHE A 165 -1.34 6.38 3.45
CA PHE A 165 -1.19 5.01 3.93
C PHE A 165 -2.52 4.26 3.82
N LEU A 166 -2.50 3.05 3.25
CA LEU A 166 -3.65 2.17 3.14
C LEU A 166 -3.28 0.73 3.53
N GLY A 167 -3.69 0.27 4.72
CA GLY A 167 -3.27 -1.04 5.24
C GLY A 167 -4.43 -1.97 5.57
N ASN A 168 -4.33 -3.24 5.15
CA ASN A 168 -5.11 -4.32 5.73
C ASN A 168 -4.50 -4.67 7.10
N ILE A 169 -4.98 -4.00 8.15
CA ILE A 169 -4.42 -4.07 9.49
C ILE A 169 -5.51 -4.56 10.45
N GLY A 170 -5.20 -5.55 11.27
CA GLY A 170 -6.09 -6.02 12.34
C GLY A 170 -6.03 -5.17 13.60
N LEU A 171 -7.00 -5.34 14.50
CA LEU A 171 -6.95 -4.80 15.86
C LEU A 171 -6.01 -5.64 16.72
N ILE A 172 -4.72 -5.27 16.73
CA ILE A 172 -3.70 -6.01 17.48
C ILE A 172 -3.54 -5.42 18.89
N ASP A 173 -4.20 -6.02 19.87
CA ASP A 173 -4.08 -5.73 21.29
C ASP A 173 -2.96 -6.57 21.96
N GLY A 174 -2.65 -6.26 23.21
CA GLY A 174 -1.63 -6.96 23.99
C GLY A 174 -0.17 -6.66 23.61
N PRO A 175 0.80 -7.44 24.12
CA PRO A 175 2.24 -7.19 23.94
C PRO A 175 2.68 -7.17 22.46
N THR A 176 2.14 -8.08 21.66
CA THR A 176 2.35 -8.13 20.20
C THR A 176 1.90 -6.83 19.52
N GLY A 177 0.76 -6.29 19.98
CA GLY A 177 0.24 -4.99 19.58
C GLY A 177 1.22 -3.85 19.81
N ASN A 178 1.93 -3.81 20.95
CA ASN A 178 2.85 -2.71 21.25
C ASN A 178 3.97 -2.56 20.20
N LYS A 179 4.54 -3.68 19.72
CA LYS A 179 5.57 -3.63 18.66
C LYS A 179 4.97 -3.17 17.35
N PHE A 180 3.80 -3.70 17.00
CA PHE A 180 3.10 -3.35 15.76
C PHE A 180 2.65 -1.88 15.73
N THR A 181 2.17 -1.36 16.85
CA THR A 181 1.83 0.06 17.05
C THR A 181 3.04 0.96 16.78
N ARG A 182 4.23 0.63 17.30
CA ARG A 182 5.43 1.42 17.02
C ARG A 182 5.78 1.50 15.52
N MET A 183 5.58 0.41 14.77
CA MET A 183 5.83 0.39 13.32
C MET A 183 4.89 1.35 12.57
N LYS A 184 3.63 1.41 13.01
CA LYS A 184 2.56 2.20 12.37
C LYS A 184 2.53 3.66 12.81
N MET A 185 2.97 3.96 14.04
CA MET A 185 2.90 5.31 14.58
C MET A 185 3.64 6.31 13.71
N TYR A 186 4.82 5.96 13.21
CA TYR A 186 5.56 6.82 12.28
C TYR A 186 4.71 7.21 11.06
N LEU A 187 4.11 6.22 10.40
CA LEU A 187 3.26 6.42 9.21
C LEU A 187 2.05 7.33 9.49
N ARG A 188 1.45 7.19 10.68
CA ARG A 188 0.32 8.03 11.09
C ARG A 188 0.69 9.51 11.23
N PHE A 189 1.94 9.83 11.52
CA PHE A 189 2.42 11.21 11.64
C PHE A 189 3.09 11.75 10.38
N THR A 190 3.56 10.87 9.48
CA THR A 190 4.26 11.30 8.26
C THR A 190 3.36 11.34 7.03
N CYS A 191 2.35 10.47 6.93
CA CYS A 191 1.43 10.49 5.79
C CYS A 191 0.35 11.57 5.97
N ASP A 192 -0.07 12.20 4.87
CA ASP A 192 -1.20 13.13 4.87
C ASP A 192 -2.53 12.43 5.20
N TYR A 193 -2.67 11.18 4.74
CA TYR A 193 -3.85 10.35 4.96
C TYR A 193 -3.47 8.97 5.47
N TYR A 194 -4.33 8.38 6.30
CA TYR A 194 -4.04 7.14 6.99
C TYR A 194 -5.30 6.31 7.21
N PHE A 195 -5.38 5.16 6.56
CA PHE A 195 -6.53 4.27 6.63
C PHE A 195 -6.12 2.83 7.00
N GLU A 196 -6.72 2.33 8.08
CA GLU A 196 -6.61 0.92 8.49
C GLU A 196 -7.93 0.21 8.24
N SER A 197 -7.86 -0.99 7.66
CA SER A 197 -9.05 -1.78 7.38
C SER A 197 -9.89 -2.06 8.62
N CYS A 198 -9.28 -2.28 9.78
CA CYS A 198 -10.01 -2.54 11.01
C CYS A 198 -10.75 -1.33 11.57
N GLN A 199 -10.31 -0.11 11.24
CA GLN A 199 -10.98 1.12 11.67
C GLN A 199 -12.14 1.45 10.74
N VAL A 200 -11.97 1.18 9.45
CA VAL A 200 -12.96 1.45 8.41
C VAL A 200 -14.02 0.33 8.32
N GLY A 201 -13.69 -0.89 8.77
CA GLY A 201 -14.55 -2.07 8.66
C GLY A 201 -14.58 -2.70 7.27
N MET A 202 -13.65 -2.30 6.40
CA MET A 202 -13.52 -2.76 5.01
C MET A 202 -12.06 -3.08 4.72
N SER A 203 -11.81 -4.13 3.96
CA SER A 203 -10.45 -4.57 3.64
C SER A 203 -10.32 -4.98 2.19
N ARG A 204 -9.08 -4.95 1.69
CA ARG A 204 -8.75 -5.46 0.36
C ARG A 204 -8.97 -6.99 0.34
N PRO A 205 -9.41 -7.55 -0.80
CA PRO A 205 -9.50 -6.92 -2.11
C PRO A 205 -10.82 -6.19 -2.43
N ASP A 206 -11.72 -5.97 -1.45
CA ASP A 206 -13.00 -5.28 -1.73
C ASP A 206 -12.74 -3.86 -2.27
N PRO A 207 -13.24 -3.52 -3.48
CA PRO A 207 -13.04 -2.21 -4.09
C PRO A 207 -13.57 -1.05 -3.24
N LYS A 208 -14.55 -1.30 -2.35
CA LYS A 208 -15.13 -0.29 -1.46
C LYS A 208 -14.11 0.36 -0.54
N PHE A 209 -13.05 -0.36 -0.16
CA PHE A 209 -12.02 0.22 0.70
C PHE A 209 -11.24 1.33 -0.02
N TYR A 210 -10.91 1.13 -1.30
CA TYR A 210 -10.27 2.18 -2.11
C TYR A 210 -11.22 3.33 -2.41
N GLN A 211 -12.49 3.03 -2.73
CA GLN A 211 -13.50 4.06 -2.97
C GLN A 211 -13.72 4.94 -1.72
N HIS A 212 -13.72 4.33 -0.53
CA HIS A 212 -13.77 5.07 0.72
C HIS A 212 -12.56 6.01 0.86
N ALA A 213 -11.34 5.50 0.66
CA ALA A 213 -10.14 6.34 0.74
C ALA A 213 -10.14 7.49 -0.27
N LEU A 214 -10.46 7.24 -1.54
CA LEU A 214 -10.53 8.27 -2.59
C LEU A 214 -11.57 9.35 -2.24
N LYS A 215 -12.73 8.95 -1.72
CA LYS A 215 -13.78 9.87 -1.28
C LYS A 215 -13.33 10.74 -0.11
N GLU A 216 -12.70 10.16 0.91
CA GLU A 216 -12.21 10.90 2.08
C GLU A 216 -11.06 11.87 1.72
N ILE A 217 -10.22 11.49 0.75
CA ILE A 217 -9.14 12.33 0.22
C ILE A 217 -9.67 13.40 -0.77
N ASN A 218 -10.89 13.21 -1.29
CA ASN A 218 -11.54 14.05 -2.30
C ASN A 218 -10.74 14.14 -3.61
N VAL A 219 -10.41 12.97 -4.18
CA VAL A 219 -9.77 12.83 -5.49
C VAL A 219 -10.44 11.74 -6.32
N GLU A 220 -10.32 11.86 -7.64
CA GLU A 220 -10.76 10.82 -8.56
C GLU A 220 -9.73 9.68 -8.68
N ALA A 221 -10.16 8.51 -9.13
CA ALA A 221 -9.31 7.32 -9.19
C ALA A 221 -8.10 7.48 -10.14
N ASP A 222 -8.22 8.27 -11.20
CA ASP A 222 -7.14 8.55 -12.16
C ASP A 222 -6.15 9.62 -11.66
N GLU A 223 -6.48 10.32 -10.58
CA GLU A 223 -5.62 11.24 -9.85
C GLU A 223 -4.83 10.57 -8.73
N ALA A 224 -5.03 9.27 -8.51
CA ALA A 224 -4.31 8.48 -7.51
C ALA A 224 -3.45 7.40 -8.17
N ILE A 225 -2.31 7.10 -7.56
CA ILE A 225 -1.51 5.92 -7.87
C ILE A 225 -1.34 5.08 -6.60
N LEU A 226 -1.56 3.78 -6.71
CA LEU A 226 -1.43 2.82 -5.62
C LEU A 226 -0.19 1.95 -5.85
N TYR A 227 0.65 1.85 -4.83
CA TYR A 227 1.82 0.98 -4.75
C TYR A 227 1.61 -0.09 -3.69
#